data_AF-A0A418RMW5-F1
#
_entry.id   AF-A0A418RMW5-F1
#
_cell.length_a   1.000
_cell.length_b   1.000
_cell.length_c   1.000
_cell.angle_alpha   90.00
_cell.angle_beta   90.00
_cell.angle_gamma   90.00
#
_symmetry.space_group_name_H-M   'P 1'
#
loop_
_entity.id
_entity.type
_entity.pdbx_description
1 polymer ?
#
loop_
_entity_poly.entity_id
_entity_poly.type
_entity_poly.pdbx_seq_one_letter_code
_entity_poly.pdbx_strand_id
1 'polypeptide(L)'
;MNLLKKYLSLCWFKNNPIELFPSKSFMWKAVIFYLISGIIVESLIADPADGTLEVSLRTVMAFSSIATYLLVFKKWQYFNQMYTAIFICENFIMTLATITEGLYFWLVMKHYEYAEEVSIAIGVLLVGWYIAIVSYILRQAFLTKMSVSVILAFSYFILTYGLPMLFMDI
;
A
#
# COMPACT_ATOMS: atom_id res chain seq x y z
N MET A 1 9.05 3.05 -22.60
CA MET A 1 9.33 3.03 -21.15
C MET A 1 8.52 1.94 -20.50
N ASN A 2 9.14 0.99 -19.78
CA ASN A 2 8.44 -0.10 -19.09
C ASN A 2 7.30 0.46 -18.24
N LEU A 3 6.08 -0.07 -18.44
CA LEU A 3 4.85 0.34 -17.75
C LEU A 3 5.06 0.43 -16.22
N LEU A 4 5.81 -0.50 -15.64
CA LEU A 4 6.23 -0.49 -14.24
C LEU A 4 6.92 0.81 -13.80
N LYS A 5 7.83 1.38 -14.61
CA LYS A 5 8.52 2.64 -14.27
C LYS A 5 7.56 3.82 -14.23
N LYS A 6 6.53 3.82 -15.08
CA LYS A 6 5.49 4.85 -15.09
C LYS A 6 4.55 4.75 -13.88
N TYR A 7 4.31 3.54 -13.38
CA TYR A 7 3.57 3.32 -12.14
C TYR A 7 4.41 3.66 -10.90
N LEU A 8 5.69 3.28 -10.85
CA LEU A 8 6.58 3.64 -9.75
C LEU A 8 6.75 5.15 -9.60
N SER A 9 6.72 5.90 -10.70
CA SER A 9 6.76 7.36 -10.61
C SER A 9 5.50 7.95 -9.97
N LEU A 10 4.36 7.25 -9.95
CA LEU A 10 3.18 7.70 -9.19
C LEU A 10 3.47 7.78 -7.69
N CYS A 11 4.34 6.90 -7.19
CA CYS A 11 4.74 6.89 -5.79
C CYS A 11 5.62 8.10 -5.42
N TRP A 12 6.06 8.85 -6.44
CA TRP A 12 6.74 10.14 -6.36
C TRP A 12 5.86 11.28 -6.88
N PHE A 13 4.53 11.11 -6.87
CA PHE A 13 3.55 12.10 -7.32
C PHE A 13 3.69 12.54 -8.78
N LYS A 14 4.29 11.69 -9.62
CA LYS A 14 4.49 11.94 -11.06
C LYS A 14 3.59 11.03 -11.90
N ASN A 15 3.06 11.58 -12.99
CA ASN A 15 2.08 10.97 -13.90
C ASN A 15 0.65 10.92 -13.34
N ASN A 16 -0.30 10.71 -14.26
CA ASN A 16 -1.71 10.52 -13.96
C ASN A 16 -2.06 9.02 -14.00
N PRO A 17 -2.65 8.43 -12.94
CA PRO A 17 -3.05 7.02 -12.92
C PRO A 17 -4.08 6.67 -14.01
N ILE A 18 -4.91 7.62 -14.45
CA ILE A 18 -5.96 7.37 -15.47
C ILE A 18 -5.35 7.11 -16.86
N GLU A 19 -4.20 7.70 -17.15
CA GLU A 19 -3.52 7.59 -18.46
C GLU A 19 -2.71 6.30 -18.62
N LEU A 20 -2.60 5.52 -17.55
CA LEU A 20 -1.88 4.26 -17.55
C LEU A 20 -2.88 3.14 -17.79
N PHE A 21 -2.74 2.39 -18.89
CA PHE A 21 -3.63 1.29 -19.23
C PHE A 21 -2.92 -0.04 -18.95
N PRO A 22 -3.12 -0.67 -17.77
CA PRO A 22 -2.52 -1.96 -17.46
C PRO A 22 -3.31 -3.07 -18.14
N SER A 23 -2.60 -4.10 -18.62
CA SER A 23 -3.25 -5.36 -18.99
C SER A 23 -3.70 -6.09 -17.74
N LYS A 24 -4.77 -6.90 -17.83
CA LYS A 24 -5.24 -7.73 -16.70
C LYS A 24 -4.15 -8.66 -16.17
N SER A 25 -3.28 -9.17 -17.04
CA SER A 25 -2.13 -9.98 -16.65
C SER A 25 -1.13 -9.19 -15.81
N PHE A 26 -0.87 -7.92 -16.15
CA PHE A 26 0.04 -7.07 -15.37
C PHE A 26 -0.52 -6.76 -13.98
N MET A 27 -1.82 -6.48 -13.90
CA MET A 27 -2.52 -6.28 -12.62
C MET A 27 -2.37 -7.51 -11.71
N TRP A 28 -2.72 -8.70 -12.19
CA TRP A 28 -2.61 -9.93 -11.41
C TRP A 28 -1.18 -10.26 -11.00
N LYS A 29 -0.18 -9.97 -11.84
CA LYS A 29 1.23 -10.11 -11.45
C LYS A 29 1.59 -9.20 -10.27
N ALA A 30 1.09 -7.97 -10.23
CA ALA A 30 1.32 -7.07 -9.11
C ALA A 30 0.65 -7.58 -7.81
N VAL A 31 -0.54 -8.16 -7.90
CA VAL A 31 -1.23 -8.78 -6.75
C VAL A 31 -0.50 -10.01 -6.26
N ILE A 32 -0.13 -10.92 -7.17
CA ILE A 32 0.59 -12.14 -6.81
C ILE A 32 1.94 -11.78 -6.19
N PHE A 33 2.63 -10.79 -6.75
CA PHE A 33 3.87 -10.29 -6.17
C PHE A 33 3.65 -9.72 -4.76
N TYR A 34 2.59 -8.94 -4.56
CA TYR A 34 2.22 -8.41 -3.25
C TYR A 34 1.88 -9.50 -2.24
N LEU A 35 1.06 -10.49 -2.62
CA LEU A 35 0.69 -11.58 -1.73
C LEU A 35 1.90 -12.41 -1.35
N ILE A 36 2.74 -12.81 -2.33
CA ILE A 36 3.93 -13.61 -2.05
C ILE A 36 4.92 -12.83 -1.19
N SER A 37 5.20 -11.56 -1.53
CA SER A 37 6.14 -10.74 -0.77
C SER A 37 5.64 -10.45 0.64
N GLY A 38 4.36 -10.09 0.77
CA GLY A 38 3.70 -9.85 2.05
C GLY A 38 3.72 -11.08 2.94
N ILE A 39 3.30 -12.25 2.42
CA ILE A 39 3.29 -13.50 3.18
C ILE A 39 4.71 -13.83 3.67
N ILE A 40 5.72 -13.70 2.81
CA ILE A 40 7.12 -13.98 3.21
C ILE A 40 7.56 -13.03 4.32
N VAL A 41 7.30 -11.73 4.19
CA VAL A 41 7.75 -10.73 5.18
C VAL A 41 7.01 -10.91 6.51
N GLU A 42 5.68 -11.02 6.49
CA GLU A 42 4.89 -11.16 7.73
C GLU A 42 5.15 -12.52 8.39
N SER A 43 5.39 -13.60 7.62
CA SER A 43 5.78 -14.91 8.17
C SER A 43 7.20 -14.95 8.76
N LEU A 44 8.03 -13.93 8.48
CA LEU A 44 9.33 -13.77 9.15
C LEU A 44 9.21 -13.04 10.49
N ILE A 45 8.13 -12.28 10.68
CA ILE A 45 7.88 -11.46 11.88
C ILE A 45 6.97 -12.21 12.86
N ALA A 46 5.93 -12.85 12.35
CA ALA A 46 4.90 -13.56 13.11
C ALA A 46 4.76 -15.02 12.64
N ASP A 47 3.86 -15.77 13.28
CA ASP A 47 3.55 -17.13 12.85
C ASP A 47 3.06 -17.15 11.39
N PRO A 48 3.50 -18.09 10.55
CA PRO A 48 3.18 -18.09 9.11
C PRO A 48 1.68 -18.12 8.80
N ALA A 49 0.88 -18.72 9.69
CA ALA A 49 -0.57 -18.75 9.57
C ALA A 49 -1.17 -17.34 9.74
N ASP A 50 -0.70 -16.63 10.77
CA ASP A 50 -1.16 -15.28 11.11
C ASP A 50 -0.71 -14.26 10.06
N GLY A 51 0.56 -14.31 9.65
CA GLY A 51 1.06 -13.47 8.57
C GLY A 51 0.35 -13.69 7.23
N THR A 52 -0.01 -14.94 6.92
CA THR A 52 -0.80 -15.24 5.71
C THR A 52 -2.22 -14.70 5.80
N LEU A 53 -2.86 -14.83 6.96
CA LEU A 53 -4.22 -14.35 7.19
C LEU A 53 -4.28 -12.84 7.08
N GLU A 54 -3.34 -12.13 7.73
CA GLU A 54 -3.28 -10.68 7.72
C GLU A 54 -3.12 -10.12 6.29
N VAL A 55 -2.16 -10.64 5.52
CA VAL A 55 -1.90 -10.18 4.14
C VAL A 55 -3.09 -10.48 3.23
N SER A 56 -3.73 -11.64 3.41
CA SER A 56 -4.91 -12.04 2.65
C SER A 56 -6.09 -11.11 2.95
N LEU A 57 -6.34 -10.84 4.24
CA LEU A 57 -7.43 -9.97 4.68
C LEU A 57 -7.20 -8.53 4.19
N ARG A 58 -5.99 -8.01 4.35
CA ARG A 58 -5.56 -6.70 3.82
C ARG A 58 -5.81 -6.60 2.31
N THR A 59 -5.48 -7.64 1.55
CA THR A 59 -5.75 -7.70 0.11
C THR A 59 -7.24 -7.62 -0.21
N VAL A 60 -8.08 -8.40 0.50
CA VAL A 60 -9.55 -8.40 0.31
C VAL A 60 -10.14 -7.04 0.67
N MET A 61 -9.68 -6.42 1.76
CA MET A 61 -10.12 -5.10 2.20
C MET A 61 -9.71 -3.99 1.22
N ALA A 62 -8.49 -4.06 0.66
CA ALA A 62 -8.05 -3.14 -0.38
C ALA A 62 -8.91 -3.25 -1.64
N PHE A 63 -9.16 -4.47 -2.12
CA PHE A 63 -10.03 -4.73 -3.29
C PHE A 63 -11.44 -4.17 -3.09
N SER A 64 -12.07 -4.50 -1.96
CA SER A 64 -13.44 -4.09 -1.65
C SER A 64 -13.54 -2.57 -1.46
N SER A 65 -12.55 -1.94 -0.84
CA SER A 65 -12.49 -0.47 -0.66
C SER A 65 -12.38 0.26 -1.99
N ILE A 66 -11.46 -0.17 -2.86
CA ILE A 66 -11.28 0.41 -4.20
C ILE A 66 -12.54 0.21 -5.05
N ALA A 67 -13.14 -0.99 -5.02
CA ALA A 67 -14.39 -1.27 -5.71
C ALA A 67 -15.52 -0.34 -5.23
N THR A 68 -15.68 -0.21 -3.91
CA THR A 68 -16.68 0.68 -3.29
C THR A 68 -16.50 2.13 -3.75
N TYR A 69 -15.28 2.65 -3.72
CA TYR A 69 -15.01 4.03 -4.17
C TYR A 69 -15.36 4.20 -5.65
N LEU A 70 -14.98 3.26 -6.51
CA LEU A 70 -15.28 3.34 -7.94
C LEU A 70 -16.78 3.27 -8.25
N LEU A 71 -17.55 2.52 -7.45
CA LEU A 71 -19.02 2.47 -7.56
C LEU A 71 -19.65 3.79 -7.13
N VAL A 72 -19.23 4.36 -5.99
CA VAL A 72 -19.73 5.65 -5.48
C VAL A 72 -19.48 6.78 -6.48
N PHE A 73 -18.28 6.83 -7.07
CA PHE A 73 -17.92 7.85 -8.06
C PHE A 73 -18.35 7.51 -9.49
N LYS A 74 -19.02 6.37 -9.73
CA LYS A 74 -19.47 5.89 -11.04
C LYS A 74 -18.35 5.80 -12.09
N LYS A 75 -17.14 5.42 -11.66
CA LYS A 75 -15.92 5.35 -12.50
C LYS A 75 -15.38 3.93 -12.66
N TRP A 76 -16.26 2.93 -12.74
CA TRP A 76 -15.90 1.50 -12.82
C TRP A 76 -14.87 1.16 -13.91
N GLN A 77 -14.85 1.91 -15.01
CA GLN A 77 -13.89 1.74 -16.12
C GLN A 77 -12.41 1.88 -15.70
N TYR A 78 -12.14 2.57 -14.59
CA TYR A 78 -10.78 2.79 -14.08
C TYR A 78 -10.34 1.78 -13.03
N PHE A 79 -11.09 0.69 -12.84
CA PHE A 79 -10.79 -0.32 -11.81
C PHE A 79 -9.38 -0.88 -11.94
N ASN A 80 -8.99 -1.36 -13.13
CA ASN A 80 -7.68 -1.96 -13.33
C ASN A 80 -6.55 -0.95 -13.10
N GLN A 81 -6.74 0.30 -13.53
CA GLN A 81 -5.76 1.40 -13.41
C GLN A 81 -5.53 1.79 -11.96
N MET A 82 -6.61 2.07 -11.23
CA MET A 82 -6.58 2.44 -9.81
C MET A 82 -5.98 1.34 -8.96
N TYR A 83 -6.46 0.11 -9.17
CA TYR A 83 -6.03 -1.03 -8.41
C TYR A 83 -4.54 -1.35 -8.65
N THR A 84 -4.09 -1.32 -9.91
CA THR A 84 -2.66 -1.48 -10.24
C THR A 84 -1.81 -0.34 -9.67
N ALA A 85 -2.29 0.89 -9.70
CA ALA A 85 -1.57 2.05 -9.16
C ALA A 85 -1.34 1.94 -7.66
N ILE A 86 -2.40 1.62 -6.90
CA ILE A 86 -2.32 1.49 -5.45
C ILE A 86 -1.42 0.31 -5.09
N PHE A 87 -1.62 -0.88 -5.67
CA PHE A 87 -0.80 -2.06 -5.33
C PHE A 87 0.68 -1.89 -5.71
N ILE A 88 1.02 -1.23 -6.82
CA ILE A 88 2.44 -0.98 -7.14
C ILE A 88 3.07 -0.04 -6.13
N CYS A 89 2.37 1.02 -5.73
CA CYS A 89 2.89 1.91 -4.71
C CYS A 89 2.91 1.30 -3.31
N GLU A 90 1.99 0.39 -3.03
CA GLU A 90 2.02 -0.39 -1.80
C GLU A 90 3.23 -1.32 -1.76
N ASN A 91 3.50 -2.06 -2.85
CA ASN A 91 4.71 -2.86 -2.97
C ASN A 91 5.99 -2.02 -2.82
N PHE A 92 5.98 -0.80 -3.35
CA PHE A 92 7.10 0.15 -3.19
C PHE A 92 7.31 0.53 -1.71
N ILE A 93 6.24 0.91 -1.00
CA ILE A 93 6.32 1.25 0.43
C ILE A 93 6.68 0.03 1.27
N MET A 94 6.11 -1.15 0.99
CA MET A 94 6.45 -2.40 1.67
C MET A 94 7.94 -2.73 1.53
N THR A 95 8.51 -2.55 0.34
CA THR A 95 9.96 -2.77 0.13
C THR A 95 10.79 -1.83 1.00
N LEU A 96 10.39 -0.55 1.14
CA LEU A 96 11.06 0.40 2.02
C LEU A 96 10.89 0.04 3.51
N ALA A 97 9.72 -0.46 3.90
CA ALA A 97 9.47 -0.94 5.26
C ALA A 97 10.37 -2.14 5.60
N THR A 98 10.51 -3.13 4.71
CA THR A 98 11.43 -4.26 4.92
C THR A 98 12.89 -3.83 5.08
N ILE A 99 13.33 -2.81 4.34
CA ILE A 99 14.68 -2.23 4.53
C ILE A 99 14.80 -1.57 5.91
N THR A 100 13.73 -0.94 6.40
CA THR A 100 13.68 -0.32 7.73
C THR A 100 13.81 -1.36 8.84
N GLU A 101 13.11 -2.49 8.72
CA GLU A 101 13.26 -3.63 9.65
C GLU A 101 14.70 -4.19 9.65
N GLY A 102 15.31 -4.32 8.47
CA GLY A 102 16.72 -4.71 8.37
C GLY A 102 17.68 -3.72 9.05
N LEU A 103 17.40 -2.42 8.92
CA LEU A 103 18.14 -1.36 9.62
C LEU A 103 17.95 -1.46 11.13
N TYR A 104 16.72 -1.68 11.60
CA TYR A 104 16.42 -1.88 13.01
C TYR A 104 17.21 -3.05 13.59
N PHE A 105 17.19 -4.22 12.94
CA PHE A 105 17.99 -5.37 13.34
C PHE A 105 19.49 -5.05 13.44
N TRP A 106 20.03 -4.29 12.47
CA TRP A 106 21.43 -3.87 12.49
C TRP A 106 21.76 -2.91 13.65
N LEU A 107 20.86 -1.96 13.95
CA LEU A 107 21.02 -1.02 15.06
C LEU A 107 20.96 -1.75 16.42
N VAL A 108 20.07 -2.74 16.55
CA VAL A 108 19.98 -3.59 17.74
C VAL A 108 21.28 -4.39 17.94
N MET A 109 21.84 -4.99 16.88
CA MET A 109 23.14 -5.67 16.94
C MET A 109 24.30 -4.74 17.35
N LYS A 110 24.18 -3.43 17.08
CA LYS A 110 25.17 -2.42 17.48
C LYS A 110 24.89 -1.80 18.86
N HIS A 111 23.89 -2.30 19.59
CA HIS A 111 23.46 -1.78 20.89
C HIS A 111 23.22 -0.26 20.87
N TYR A 112 22.61 0.24 19.80
CA TYR A 112 22.25 1.65 19.70
C TYR A 112 21.02 1.95 20.58
N GLU A 113 21.17 2.89 21.51
CA GLU A 113 20.15 3.20 22.54
C GLU A 113 18.81 3.65 21.96
N TYR A 114 18.82 4.39 20.84
CA TYR A 114 17.62 4.94 20.20
C TYR A 114 17.14 4.12 18.99
N ALA A 115 17.48 2.82 18.91
CA ALA A 115 17.15 1.98 17.76
C ALA A 115 15.62 1.90 17.50
N GLU A 116 14.84 1.77 18.57
CA GLU A 116 13.38 1.68 18.50
C GLU A 116 12.75 3.00 18.04
N GLU A 117 13.15 4.13 18.63
CA GLU A 117 12.65 5.46 18.27
C GLU A 117 12.91 5.79 16.78
N VAL A 118 14.10 5.43 16.28
CA VAL A 118 14.45 5.61 14.86
C VAL A 118 13.56 4.76 13.96
N SER A 119 13.32 3.50 14.31
CA SER A 119 12.45 2.61 13.52
C SER A 119 11.01 3.13 13.47
N ILE A 120 10.46 3.53 14.63
CA ILE A 120 9.11 4.09 14.74
C ILE A 120 8.99 5.39 13.93
N ALA A 121 9.98 6.29 14.02
CA ALA A 121 9.97 7.54 13.27
C ALA A 121 9.94 7.32 11.75
N ILE A 122 10.72 6.36 11.25
CA ILE A 122 10.71 5.98 9.82
C ILE A 122 9.37 5.35 9.45
N GLY A 123 8.81 4.46 10.29
CA GLY A 123 7.50 3.85 10.09
C GLY A 123 6.39 4.91 9.93
N VAL A 124 6.33 5.89 10.83
CA VAL A 124 5.36 7.00 10.76
C VAL A 124 5.54 7.82 9.48
N LEU A 125 6.77 8.08 9.06
CA LEU A 125 7.06 8.78 7.81
C LEU A 125 6.57 7.99 6.59
N LEU A 126 6.82 6.67 6.56
CA LEU A 126 6.36 5.79 5.48
C LEU A 126 4.83 5.72 5.40
N VAL A 127 4.15 5.64 6.54
CA VAL A 127 2.67 5.69 6.59
C VAL A 127 2.16 7.03 6.06
N GLY A 128 2.73 8.14 6.52
CA GLY A 128 2.37 9.48 6.03
C GLY A 128 2.61 9.63 4.52
N TRP A 129 3.72 9.08 4.02
CA TRP A 129 4.03 9.06 2.59
C TRP A 129 3.02 8.23 1.80
N TYR A 130 2.65 7.05 2.30
CA TYR A 130 1.66 6.18 1.66
C TYR A 130 0.30 6.87 1.55
N ILE A 131 -0.18 7.48 2.64
CA ILE A 131 -1.44 8.24 2.65
C ILE A 131 -1.38 9.39 1.63
N ALA A 132 -0.25 10.09 1.53
CA ALA A 132 -0.06 11.13 0.53
C ALA A 132 -0.15 10.55 -0.90
N ILE A 133 0.50 9.42 -1.19
CA ILE A 133 0.44 8.75 -2.51
C ILE A 133 -1.00 8.38 -2.85
N VAL A 134 -1.69 7.69 -1.94
CA VAL A 134 -3.08 7.24 -2.16
C VAL A 134 -3.99 8.46 -2.36
N SER A 135 -3.84 9.50 -1.55
CA SER A 135 -4.58 10.75 -1.72
C SER A 135 -4.33 11.37 -3.10
N TYR A 136 -3.09 11.39 -3.58
CA TYR A 136 -2.76 11.86 -4.91
C TYR A 136 -3.41 11.02 -6.01
N ILE A 137 -3.36 9.69 -5.91
CA ILE A 137 -3.99 8.77 -6.87
C ILE A 137 -5.50 9.00 -6.92
N LEU A 138 -6.17 9.04 -5.76
CA LEU A 138 -7.62 9.25 -5.64
C LEU A 138 -8.04 10.62 -6.16
N ARG A 139 -7.22 11.65 -5.88
CA ARG A 139 -7.44 13.01 -6.40
C ARG A 139 -7.46 13.02 -7.92
N GLN A 140 -6.46 12.40 -8.55
CA GLN A 140 -6.36 12.36 -10.00
C GLN A 140 -7.46 11.49 -10.61
N ALA A 141 -7.75 10.33 -10.01
CA ALA A 141 -8.75 9.39 -10.49
C ALA A 141 -10.19 9.94 -10.45
N PHE A 142 -10.54 10.68 -9.39
CA PHE A 142 -11.89 11.19 -9.18
C PHE A 142 -12.05 12.70 -9.46
N LEU A 143 -10.97 13.39 -9.82
CA LEU A 143 -10.94 14.85 -10.03
C LEU A 143 -11.52 15.62 -8.82
N THR A 144 -11.27 15.11 -7.62
CA THR A 144 -11.79 15.66 -6.36
C THR A 144 -10.89 16.76 -5.80
N LYS A 145 -11.43 17.56 -4.85
CA LYS A 145 -10.62 18.50 -4.07
C LYS A 145 -9.67 17.74 -3.15
N MET A 146 -8.49 18.29 -2.91
CA MET A 146 -7.44 17.67 -2.09
C MET A 146 -7.96 17.20 -0.72
N SER A 147 -8.80 17.99 -0.04
CA SER A 147 -9.36 17.62 1.26
C SER A 147 -10.17 16.33 1.22
N VAL A 148 -11.01 16.16 0.20
CA VAL A 148 -11.82 14.94 0.01
C VAL A 148 -10.91 13.75 -0.29
N SER A 149 -9.88 13.93 -1.11
CA SER A 149 -8.94 12.85 -1.46
C SER A 149 -8.14 12.37 -0.25
N VAL A 150 -7.75 13.29 0.64
CA VAL A 150 -7.07 12.95 1.91
C VAL A 150 -8.01 12.15 2.81
N ILE A 151 -9.27 12.57 2.97
CA ILE A 151 -10.26 11.84 3.78
C ILE A 151 -10.47 10.42 3.23
N LEU A 152 -10.61 10.29 1.91
CA LEU A 152 -10.76 8.98 1.27
C LEU A 152 -9.51 8.10 1.42
N ALA A 153 -8.31 8.69 1.37
CA ALA A 153 -7.06 7.97 1.59
C ALA A 153 -6.91 7.48 3.04
N PHE A 154 -7.25 8.33 4.02
CA PHE A 154 -7.30 7.93 5.43
C PHE A 154 -8.34 6.84 5.68
N SER A 155 -9.55 6.99 5.14
CA SER A 155 -10.59 5.96 5.21
C SER A 155 -10.12 4.64 4.59
N TYR A 156 -9.45 4.71 3.43
CA TYR A 156 -8.88 3.54 2.78
C TYR A 156 -7.82 2.87 3.68
N PHE A 157 -6.93 3.66 4.28
CA PHE A 157 -5.88 3.16 5.16
C PHE A 157 -6.47 2.46 6.40
N ILE A 158 -7.47 3.06 7.05
CA ILE A 158 -8.14 2.46 8.21
C ILE A 158 -8.85 1.16 7.82
N LEU A 159 -9.57 1.16 6.69
CA LEU A 159 -10.28 -0.04 6.23
C LEU A 159 -9.30 -1.17 5.84
N THR A 160 -8.14 -0.82 5.28
CA THR A 160 -7.20 -1.80 4.74
C THR A 160 -6.21 -2.31 5.79
N TYR A 161 -5.76 -1.48 6.71
CA TYR A 161 -4.77 -1.86 7.74
C TYR A 161 -5.36 -1.90 9.14
N GLY A 162 -6.22 -0.94 9.50
CA GLY A 162 -6.80 -0.87 10.84
C GLY A 162 -7.77 -2.02 11.13
N LEU A 163 -8.65 -2.36 10.18
CA LEU A 163 -9.60 -3.47 10.38
C LEU A 163 -8.89 -4.83 10.50
N PRO A 164 -7.94 -5.22 9.63
CA PRO A 164 -7.23 -6.48 9.82
C PRO A 164 -6.52 -6.59 11.16
N MET A 165 -5.84 -5.54 11.62
CA MET A 165 -5.21 -5.54 12.95
C MET A 165 -6.21 -5.81 14.07
N LEU A 166 -7.38 -5.15 14.03
CA LEU A 166 -8.45 -5.40 15.02
C LEU A 166 -9.00 -6.84 14.98
N PHE A 167 -8.97 -7.51 13.83
CA PHE A 167 -9.38 -8.91 13.73
C PHE A 167 -8.33 -9.88 14.26
N MET A 168 -7.04 -9.51 14.18
CA MET A 168 -5.93 -10.34 14.68
C MET A 168 -5.79 -10.26 16.21
N ASP A 169 -6.25 -9.16 16.82
CA ASP A 169 -6.17 -8.92 18.28
C ASP A 169 -7.34 -9.54 19.09
N ILE A 170 -8.30 -10.23 18.46
CA ILE A 170 -9.49 -10.87 19.10
C ILE A 170 -9.29 -12.38 19.26
#